data_AF-A0A382EZ18-F1
#
_entry.id   AF-A0A382EZ18-F1
#
_cell.length_a   1.000
_cell.length_b   1.000
_cell.length_c   1.000
_cell.angle_alpha   90.00
_cell.angle_beta   90.00
_cell.angle_gamma   90.00
#
_symmetry.space_group_name_H-M   'P 1'
#
loop_
_entity.id
_entity.type
_entity.pdbx_description
1 polymer ?
#
loop_
_entity_poly.entity_id
_entity_poly.type
_entity_poly.pdbx_seq_one_letter_code
_entity_poly.pdbx_strand_id
1 'polypeptide(L)' 'FSHQIGSFFGAYLGGYFYDQYGSYDYAWYLSIVLSFFATVVHLPIDEKPLPRLATT' A
#
# COMPACT_ATOMS: atom_id res chain seq x y z
N PHE A 1 1.57 2.53 -13.06
CA PHE A 1 1.29 1.10 -13.34
C PHE A 1 1.09 0.31 -12.05
N SER A 2 2.03 0.32 -11.09
CA SER A 2 1.91 -0.41 -9.81
C SER A 2 0.64 -0.11 -9.01
N HIS A 3 0.16 1.14 -9.01
CA HIS A 3 -1.09 1.51 -8.34
C HIS A 3 -2.33 0.78 -8.87
N GLN A 4 -2.41 0.49 -10.17
CA GLN A 4 -3.55 -0.20 -10.77
C GLN A 4 -3.58 -1.68 -10.38
N ILE A 5 -2.41 -2.29 -10.21
CA ILE A 5 -2.28 -3.66 -9.74
C ILE A 5 -2.69 -3.72 -8.26
N GLY A 6 -2.24 -2.76 -7.44
CA GLY A 6 -2.62 -2.68 -6.04
C GLY A 6 -4.13 -2.48 -5.83
N SER A 7 -4.76 -1.60 -6.62
CA SER A 7 -6.21 -1.36 -6.52
C SER A 7 -7.03 -2.60 -6.93
N PHE A 8 -6.60 -3.32 -7.96
CA PHE A 8 -7.20 -4.61 -8.32
C PHE A 8 -7.14 -5.61 -7.16
N PHE A 9 -5.96 -5.85 -6.58
CA PHE A 9 -5.82 -6.81 -5.50
C PHE A 9 -6.60 -6.39 -4.25
N GLY A 10 -6.64 -5.10 -3.92
CA GLY A 10 -7.43 -4.59 -2.80
C GLY A 10 -8.92 -4.92 -2.92
N ALA A 11 -9.52 -4.67 -4.09
CA ALA A 11 -10.93 -4.96 -4.32
C ALA A 11 -11.20 -6.47 -4.45
N TYR A 12 -10.37 -7.20 -5.19
CA TYR A 12 -10.55 -8.63 -5.44
C TYR A 12 -10.39 -9.47 -4.17
N LEU A 13 -9.33 -9.24 -3.37
CA LEU A 13 -9.09 -10.01 -2.15
C LEU A 13 -10.14 -9.76 -1.08
N GLY A 14 -10.72 -8.55 -1.02
CA GLY A 14 -11.84 -8.25 -0.13
C GLY A 14 -13.05 -9.15 -0.41
N GLY A 15 -13.46 -9.28 -1.68
CA GLY A 15 -14.52 -10.19 -2.08
C GLY A 15 -14.17 -11.65 -1.83
N TYR A 16 -12.96 -12.07 -2.23
CA TYR A 16 -12.48 -13.44 -2.02
C TYR A 16 -12.49 -13.86 -0.55
N PHE A 17 -12.01 -13.02 0.37
CA PHE A 17 -12.03 -13.34 1.80
C PHE A 17 -13.44 -13.42 2.36
N TYR A 18 -14.35 -12.55 1.92
CA TYR A 18 -15.74 -12.62 2.35
C TYR A 18 -16.41 -13.90 1.83
N ASP A 19 -16.18 -14.28 0.57
CA ASP A 19 -16.74 -15.51 -0.01
C ASP A 19 -16.23 -16.77 0.70
N GLN A 20 -14.97 -16.78 1.15
CA GLN A 20 -14.38 -17.93 1.84
C GLN A 20 -14.70 -18.00 3.34
N TYR A 21 -14.71 -16.85 4.02
CA TYR A 21 -14.76 -16.80 5.49
C TYR A 21 -16.03 -16.14 6.05
N GLY A 22 -16.85 -15.52 5.21
CA GLY A 22 -18.04 -14.76 5.62
C GLY A 22 -17.72 -13.48 6.41
N SER A 23 -16.45 -13.06 6.45
CA SER A 23 -16.00 -11.87 7.17
C SER A 23 -14.86 -11.17 6.42
N TYR A 24 -14.61 -9.90 6.80
CA TYR A 24 -13.52 -9.10 6.26
C TYR A 24 -12.28 -9.08 7.16
N ASP A 25 -12.21 -9.91 8.19
CA ASP A 25 -11.13 -9.85 9.17
C ASP A 25 -9.76 -10.06 8.52
N TYR A 26 -9.65 -11.00 7.58
CA TYR A 26 -8.43 -11.21 6.80
C TYR A 26 -8.07 -10.03 5.90
N ALA A 27 -9.06 -9.32 5.33
CA ALA A 27 -8.80 -8.10 4.58
C ALA A 27 -8.23 -6.99 5.49
N TRP A 28 -8.75 -6.88 6.71
CA TRP A 28 -8.26 -5.96 7.73
C TRP A 28 -6.84 -6.31 8.18
N TYR A 29 -6.56 -7.57 8.51
CA TYR A 29 -5.21 -7.99 8.89
C TYR A 29 -4.20 -7.76 7.78
N LEU A 30 -4.55 -8.04 6.52
CA LEU A 30 -3.69 -7.76 5.37
C LEU A 30 -3.40 -6.27 5.23
N SER A 31 -4.42 -5.42 5.41
CA SER A 31 -4.28 -3.96 5.36
C SER A 31 -3.38 -3.43 6.46
N ILE A 32 -3.48 -3.98 7.68
CA ILE A 32 -2.60 -3.64 8.80
C ILE A 32 -1.15 -3.99 8.47
N VAL A 33 -0.89 -5.21 7.99
CA VAL A 33 0.48 -5.66 7.62
C VAL A 33 1.07 -4.78 6.51
N LEU A 34 0.29 -4.48 5.46
CA LEU A 34 0.73 -3.60 4.38
C LEU A 34 1.01 -2.17 4.87
N SER A 35 0.24 -1.67 5.84
CA SER A 35 0.48 -0.36 6.44
C SER A 35 1.81 -0.31 7.17
N PHE A 36 2.10 -1.32 8.00
CA PHE A 36 3.41 -1.43 8.66
C PHE A 36 4.56 -1.57 7.67
N PHE A 37 4.39 -2.40 6.63
CA PHE A 37 5.38 -2.52 5.56
C PHE A 37 5.63 -1.17 4.89
N ALA A 38 4.58 -0.43 4.54
CA ALA A 38 4.70 0.90 3.96
C ALA A 38 5.45 1.84 4.90
N THR A 39 5.12 1.88 6.19
CA THR A 39 5.83 2.69 7.19
C THR A 39 7.32 2.35 7.22
N VAL A 40 7.68 1.07 7.33
CA VAL A 40 9.09 0.64 7.39
C VAL A 40 9.86 1.02 6.12
N VAL A 41 9.24 0.88 4.95
CA VAL A 41 9.85 1.24 3.66
C VAL A 41 10.02 2.76 3.52
N HIS A 42 9.09 3.56 4.04
CA HIS A 42 9.13 5.02 3.92
C HIS A 42 9.99 5.70 5.00
N LEU A 43 10.13 5.08 6.18
CA LEU A 43 10.89 5.65 7.30
C LEU A 43 12.33 6.08 6.98
N PRO A 44 13.14 5.36 6.17
CA PRO A 44 14.51 5.76 5.87
C PRO A 44 14.65 6.79 4.73
N ILE A 45 13.55 7.32 4.17
CA ILE A 45 13.60 8.28 3.06
C ILE A 45 14.09 9.64 3.58
N ASP A 46 15.16 10.19 2.98
CA ASP A 46 15.61 11.56 3.25
C ASP A 46 14.72 12.55 2.47
N GLU A 47 13.89 13.29 3.21
CA GLU A 47 12.91 14.22 2.63
C GLU A 47 13.50 15.61 2.32
N LYS A 48 14.82 15.80 2.47
CA LYS A 48 15.45 17.08 2.14
C LYS A 48 15.17 17.45 0.67
N PRO A 49 14.79 18.71 0.39
CA PRO A 49 14.60 19.17 -0.97
C PRO A 49 15.89 18.97 -1.78
N LEU A 50 15.75 18.43 -2.99
CA LEU A 50 16.87 18.37 -3.93
C LEU A 50 17.36 19.80 -4.26
N PRO A 51 18.68 19.99 -4.48
CA PRO A 51 19.20 21.27 -4.94
C PRO A 51 18.46 21.71 -6.21
N ARG A 52 17.93 22.93 -6.20
CA ARG A 52 17.22 23.50 -7.36
C ARG A 52 18.26 23.69 -8.47
N LEU A 53 18.12 22.97 -9.58
CA LEU A 53 18.95 23.20 -10.77
C LEU A 53 18.70 24.64 -11.22
N ALA A 54 19.76 25.43 -11.40
CA ALA A 54 19.65 26.75 -12.00
C ALA A 54 19.23 26.57 -13.47
N THR A 55 18.03 27.01 -13.82
CA THR A 55 17.59 27.06 -15.22
C THR A 55 18.34 28.21 -15.90
N THR A 56 19.27 27.86 -16.79
CA THR A 56 19.88 28.80 -17.75
C THR A 56 18.93 29.10 -18.90
#